data_AF-A0A9E3AWW2-F1
#
_entry.id   AF-A0A9E3AWW2-F1
#
_cell.length_a   1.000
_cell.length_b   1.000
_cell.length_c   1.000
_cell.angle_alpha   90.00
_cell.angle_beta   90.00
_cell.angle_gamma   90.00
#
_symmetry.space_group_name_H-M   'P 1'
#
loop_
_entity.id
_entity.type
_entity.pdbx_description
1 polymer ?
#
loop_
_entity_poly.entity_id
_entity_poly.type
_entity_poly.pdbx_seq_one_letter_code
_entity_poly.pdbx_strand_id
1 'polypeptide(L)'
;MNMSISLCAAAGLGAFLTAASMAGAASAAVTISTDATSHMKCLAGLCKPTATDAVLNVKKLIHLLNTESVTIESGSTAKDIVVSASVQWVHNSALVLDAYRSLTIDALVRPKSAVPVTLTTNDGGTGGLLAFGSAGRVSFLSTLSPLTINGASYKLVNTIGELADVIGADGGTGHYALANDYSAAA
;
A
#
# COMPACT_ATOMS: atom_id res chain seq x y z
N MET A 1 -23.11 -7.32 -12.14
CA MET A 1 -24.50 -6.82 -12.18
C MET A 1 -24.55 -5.59 -11.27
N ASN A 2 -24.67 -4.40 -11.87
CA ASN A 2 -24.80 -3.14 -11.13
C ASN A 2 -26.23 -3.03 -10.61
N MET A 3 -26.38 -2.85 -9.30
CA MET A 3 -27.68 -2.62 -8.67
C MET A 3 -27.93 -1.12 -8.59
N SER A 4 -28.73 -0.59 -9.52
CA SER A 4 -29.25 0.77 -9.50
C SER A 4 -30.47 0.83 -8.58
N ILE A 5 -30.39 1.62 -7.51
CA ILE A 5 -31.55 1.94 -6.66
C ILE A 5 -32.22 3.19 -7.24
N SER A 6 -33.40 3.00 -7.84
CA SER A 6 -34.30 4.06 -8.28
C SER A 6 -35.20 4.46 -7.11
N LEU A 7 -35.15 5.72 -6.68
CA LEU A 7 -36.08 6.28 -5.68
C LEU A 7 -37.25 6.96 -6.41
N CYS A 8 -38.47 6.49 -6.18
CA CYS A 8 -39.70 7.20 -6.47
C CYS A 8 -39.84 8.44 -5.56
N ALA A 9 -40.00 9.62 -6.16
CA ALA A 9 -40.30 10.85 -5.42
C ALA A 9 -41.82 11.04 -5.31
N ALA A 10 -42.35 11.06 -4.09
CA ALA A 10 -43.67 11.61 -3.78
C ALA A 10 -43.49 13.06 -3.29
N ALA A 11 -44.25 13.98 -3.89
CA ALA A 11 -44.16 15.41 -3.64
C ALA A 11 -44.67 15.79 -2.24
N GLY A 12 -43.80 16.39 -1.43
CA GLY A 12 -44.15 17.07 -0.19
C GLY A 12 -43.29 18.33 -0.05
N LEU A 13 -43.93 19.50 0.02
CA LEU A 13 -43.27 20.78 0.20
C LEU A 13 -42.59 20.86 1.59
N GLY A 14 -41.30 21.19 1.60
CA GLY A 14 -40.62 21.83 2.74
C GLY A 14 -39.62 20.96 3.49
N ALA A 15 -38.34 21.08 3.13
CA ALA A 15 -37.19 21.08 4.04
C ALA A 15 -35.89 21.25 3.24
N PHE A 16 -35.05 22.18 3.66
CA PHE A 16 -33.70 22.41 3.14
C PHE A 16 -32.87 21.10 3.18
N LEU A 17 -32.43 20.61 2.01
CA LEU A 17 -31.37 19.60 1.94
C LEU A 17 -30.03 20.28 2.21
N THR A 18 -29.50 20.10 3.42
CA THR A 18 -28.09 20.35 3.73
C THR A 18 -27.26 19.25 3.07
N ALA A 19 -26.65 19.56 1.93
CA ALA A 19 -25.59 18.74 1.35
C ALA A 19 -24.39 18.77 2.31
N ALA A 20 -24.25 17.73 3.13
CA ALA A 20 -23.05 17.52 3.93
C ALA A 20 -21.90 17.14 2.99
N SER A 21 -21.16 18.15 2.54
CA SER A 21 -19.88 17.97 1.87
C SER A 21 -18.94 17.22 2.81
N MET A 22 -18.73 15.93 2.58
CA MET A 22 -17.63 15.18 3.16
C MET A 22 -16.33 15.72 2.58
N ALA A 23 -15.87 16.86 3.11
CA ALA A 23 -14.49 17.28 2.95
C ALA A 23 -13.66 16.23 3.69
N GLY A 24 -13.19 15.22 2.95
CA GLY A 24 -12.19 14.30 3.45
C GLY A 24 -11.02 15.15 3.96
N ALA A 25 -10.70 15.04 5.24
CA ALA A 25 -9.57 15.74 5.81
C ALA A 25 -8.34 15.42 4.94
N ALA A 26 -7.73 16.46 4.36
CA ALA A 26 -6.49 16.30 3.62
C ALA A 26 -5.43 15.75 4.59
N SER A 27 -5.17 14.45 4.52
CA SER A 27 -4.19 13.82 5.40
C SER A 27 -2.79 14.19 4.92
N ALA A 28 -1.90 14.54 5.85
CA ALA A 28 -0.50 14.78 5.54
C ALA A 28 0.16 13.44 5.15
N ALA A 29 0.46 13.27 3.86
CA ALA A 29 0.88 11.98 3.30
C ALA A 29 1.96 12.13 2.22
N VAL A 30 2.86 11.16 2.16
CA VAL A 30 3.66 10.89 0.96
C VAL A 30 2.78 10.16 -0.04
N THR A 31 2.49 10.79 -1.18
CA THR A 31 1.73 10.16 -2.25
C THR A 31 2.67 9.64 -3.33
N ILE A 32 2.68 8.32 -3.56
CA ILE A 32 3.38 7.69 -4.67
C ILE A 32 2.42 7.62 -5.86
N SER A 33 2.52 8.58 -6.78
CA SER A 33 1.59 8.75 -7.91
C SER A 33 2.32 8.91 -9.24
N THR A 34 1.56 9.18 -10.31
CA THR A 34 2.09 9.56 -11.62
C THR A 34 2.44 11.04 -11.74
N ASP A 35 2.10 11.86 -10.75
CA ASP A 35 2.34 13.30 -10.75
C ASP A 35 3.83 13.62 -10.55
N ALA A 36 4.24 14.86 -10.83
CA ALA A 36 5.63 15.27 -10.70
C ALA A 36 6.11 15.16 -9.25
N THR A 37 7.37 14.75 -9.04
CA THR A 37 7.96 14.71 -7.69
C THR A 37 8.00 16.11 -7.10
N SER A 38 7.39 16.30 -5.94
CA SER A 38 7.38 17.55 -5.19
C SER A 38 7.57 17.27 -3.69
N HIS A 39 8.20 18.20 -2.99
CA HIS A 39 8.43 18.12 -1.54
C HIS A 39 9.04 16.79 -1.06
N MET A 40 9.95 16.23 -1.84
CA MET A 40 10.69 15.00 -1.51
C MET A 40 12.18 15.23 -1.61
N LYS A 41 12.94 14.70 -0.65
CA LYS A 41 14.40 14.55 -0.72
C LYS A 41 14.74 13.07 -0.72
N CYS A 42 15.41 12.61 -1.77
CA CYS A 42 15.92 11.24 -1.88
C CYS A 42 17.44 11.27 -1.95
N LEU A 43 18.12 10.60 -1.02
CA LEU A 43 19.57 10.51 -0.95
C LEU A 43 19.97 9.09 -0.53
N ALA A 44 20.78 8.41 -1.34
CA ALA A 44 21.31 7.06 -1.07
C ALA A 44 20.21 6.07 -0.63
N GLY A 45 19.19 5.89 -1.47
CA GLY A 45 18.05 5.01 -1.18
C GLY A 45 17.03 5.54 -0.17
N LEU A 46 17.34 6.59 0.61
CA LEU A 46 16.41 7.13 1.60
C LEU A 46 15.62 8.33 1.05
N CYS A 47 14.31 8.17 0.90
CA CYS A 47 13.37 9.20 0.47
C CYS A 47 12.53 9.70 1.64
N LYS A 48 12.61 11.00 1.95
CA LYS A 48 11.82 11.68 2.99
C LYS A 48 11.04 12.87 2.46
N PRO A 49 9.81 13.11 2.94
CA PRO A 49 9.07 14.31 2.62
C PRO A 49 9.69 15.56 3.26
N THR A 50 9.48 16.70 2.63
CA THR A 50 9.86 18.03 3.15
C THR A 50 8.65 18.93 3.38
N ALA A 51 7.44 18.47 3.05
CA ALA A 51 6.16 19.13 3.31
C ALA A 51 5.05 18.08 3.48
N THR A 52 3.87 18.51 3.93
CA THR A 52 2.74 17.62 4.26
C THR A 52 2.07 16.98 3.05
N ASP A 53 2.24 17.54 1.86
CA ASP A 53 1.63 17.14 0.58
C ASP A 53 2.67 16.59 -0.41
N ALA A 54 3.62 15.81 0.11
CA ALA A 54 4.73 15.32 -0.68
C ALA A 54 4.31 14.30 -1.73
N VAL A 55 4.88 14.42 -2.92
CA VAL A 55 4.63 13.53 -4.04
C VAL A 55 5.94 12.87 -4.48
N LEU A 56 5.94 11.55 -4.54
CA LEU A 56 7.01 10.79 -5.18
C LEU A 56 6.51 10.17 -6.48
N ASN A 57 6.92 10.76 -7.61
CA ASN A 57 6.64 10.20 -8.92
C ASN A 57 7.10 8.72 -9.02
N VAL A 58 6.19 7.86 -9.47
CA VAL A 58 6.41 6.42 -9.57
C VAL A 58 7.54 6.03 -10.54
N LYS A 59 7.75 6.79 -11.63
CA LYS A 59 8.85 6.52 -12.56
C LYS A 59 10.20 6.82 -11.89
N LYS A 60 10.28 7.87 -11.07
CA LYS A 60 11.47 8.18 -10.28
C LYS A 60 11.75 7.06 -9.26
N LEU A 61 10.73 6.59 -8.54
CA LEU A 61 10.87 5.47 -7.61
C LEU A 61 11.36 4.20 -8.31
N ILE A 62 10.77 3.83 -9.45
CA ILE A 62 11.19 2.66 -10.22
C ILE A 62 12.63 2.83 -10.72
N HIS A 63 13.03 4.03 -11.13
CA HIS A 63 14.42 4.31 -11.51
C HIS A 63 15.38 4.07 -10.34
N LEU A 64 15.07 4.59 -9.15
CA LEU A 64 15.86 4.36 -7.93
C LEU A 64 15.92 2.87 -7.57
N LEU A 65 14.78 2.16 -7.60
CA LEU A 65 14.72 0.72 -7.33
C LEU A 65 15.49 -0.11 -8.36
N ASN A 66 15.73 0.41 -9.58
CA ASN A 66 16.59 -0.26 -10.54
C ASN A 66 18.08 -0.05 -10.27
N THR A 67 18.45 0.82 -9.35
CA THR A 67 19.85 1.12 -8.99
C THR A 67 20.22 0.70 -7.57
N GLU A 68 19.30 0.84 -6.62
CA GLU A 68 19.54 0.61 -5.19
C GLU A 68 18.25 0.23 -4.45
N SER A 69 18.39 -0.30 -3.24
CA SER A 69 17.25 -0.48 -2.33
C SER A 69 16.72 0.88 -1.87
N VAL A 70 15.40 1.02 -1.75
CA VAL A 70 14.76 2.28 -1.40
C VAL A 70 13.93 2.15 -0.13
N THR A 71 14.13 3.08 0.79
CA THR A 71 13.28 3.33 1.95
C THR A 71 12.55 4.64 1.76
N ILE A 72 11.22 4.60 1.84
CA ILE A 72 10.38 5.80 1.89
C ILE A 72 9.93 5.96 3.33
N GLU A 73 10.49 6.94 4.03
CA GLU A 73 10.18 7.24 5.42
C GLU A 73 9.33 8.51 5.47
N SER A 74 8.09 8.37 5.92
CA SER A 74 7.12 9.46 5.89
C SER A 74 7.37 10.49 7.02
N GLY A 75 7.85 10.01 8.17
CA GLY A 75 8.15 10.82 9.34
C GLY A 75 6.96 11.64 9.87
N SER A 76 7.23 12.58 10.78
CA SER A 76 6.18 13.42 11.39
C SER A 76 5.65 14.51 10.44
N THR A 77 6.35 14.78 9.32
CA THR A 77 6.00 15.80 8.32
C THR A 77 4.83 15.37 7.45
N ALA A 78 4.93 14.21 6.80
CA ALA A 78 3.84 13.61 6.03
C ALA A 78 3.58 12.24 6.65
N LYS A 79 2.68 12.19 7.62
CA LYS A 79 2.54 11.07 8.57
C LYS A 79 2.13 9.75 7.93
N ASP A 80 1.47 9.80 6.78
CA ASP A 80 1.00 8.61 6.09
C ASP A 80 1.77 8.38 4.78
N ILE A 81 1.64 7.17 4.24
CA ILE A 81 2.07 6.84 2.87
C ILE A 81 0.85 6.34 2.11
N VAL A 82 0.65 6.85 0.89
CA VAL A 82 -0.39 6.40 -0.04
C VAL A 82 0.26 5.99 -1.35
N VAL A 83 0.08 4.73 -1.75
CA VAL A 83 0.55 4.21 -3.03
C VAL A 83 -0.61 4.21 -4.03
N SER A 84 -0.74 5.28 -4.81
CA SER A 84 -1.84 5.48 -5.75
C SER A 84 -1.50 5.07 -7.19
N ALA A 85 -0.23 4.86 -7.51
CA ALA A 85 0.24 4.35 -8.80
C ALA A 85 1.00 3.04 -8.66
N SER A 86 0.92 2.19 -9.70
CA SER A 86 1.54 0.87 -9.66
C SER A 86 3.08 0.94 -9.67
N VAL A 87 3.72 0.31 -8.69
CA VAL A 87 5.18 0.21 -8.54
C VAL A 87 5.62 -1.20 -8.90
N GLN A 88 6.39 -1.36 -9.98
CA GLN A 88 6.94 -2.66 -10.37
C GLN A 88 8.38 -2.51 -10.88
N TRP A 89 9.29 -3.35 -10.41
CA TRP A 89 10.72 -3.28 -10.74
C TRP A 89 11.32 -4.67 -10.86
N VAL A 90 12.41 -4.80 -11.63
CA VAL A 90 13.07 -6.09 -11.92
C VAL A 90 14.36 -6.29 -11.12
N HIS A 91 15.03 -5.22 -10.73
CA HIS A 91 16.34 -5.29 -10.10
C HIS A 91 16.31 -5.96 -8.71
N ASN A 92 17.48 -6.37 -8.22
CA ASN A 92 17.67 -7.01 -6.90
C ASN A 92 17.67 -5.99 -5.74
N SER A 93 16.72 -5.06 -5.75
CA SER A 93 16.61 -3.98 -4.76
C SER A 93 15.38 -4.15 -3.88
N ALA A 94 15.55 -3.94 -2.58
CA ALA A 94 14.45 -3.98 -1.61
C ALA A 94 13.62 -2.69 -1.65
N LEU A 95 12.34 -2.80 -1.29
CA LEU A 95 11.46 -1.66 -1.03
C LEU A 95 11.00 -1.68 0.43
N VAL A 96 11.21 -0.58 1.14
CA VAL A 96 10.68 -0.34 2.49
C VAL A 96 9.72 0.85 2.42
N LEU A 97 8.48 0.62 2.83
CA LEU A 97 7.47 1.66 3.05
C LEU A 97 7.33 1.85 4.55
N ASP A 98 7.88 2.94 5.06
CA ASP A 98 7.99 3.23 6.48
C ASP A 98 7.11 4.41 6.86
N ALA A 99 5.84 4.09 7.17
CA ALA A 99 4.84 5.08 7.50
C ALA A 99 4.87 5.39 9.00
N TYR A 100 5.05 6.67 9.32
CA TYR A 100 4.98 7.17 10.70
C TYR A 100 3.63 6.81 11.35
N ARG A 101 2.53 6.86 10.60
CA ARG A 101 1.19 6.47 11.06
C ARG A 101 0.57 5.42 10.16
N SER A 102 -0.03 5.77 9.02
CA SER A 102 -0.79 4.84 8.19
C SER A 102 -0.15 4.57 6.83
N LEU A 103 -0.35 3.37 6.30
CA LEU A 103 0.06 2.98 4.96
C LEU A 103 -1.17 2.51 4.18
N THR A 104 -1.48 3.18 3.09
CA THR A 104 -2.56 2.78 2.17
C THR A 104 -1.95 2.37 0.83
N ILE A 105 -2.29 1.16 0.38
CA ILE A 105 -1.91 0.65 -0.93
C ILE A 105 -3.17 0.67 -1.80
N ASP A 106 -3.28 1.60 -2.75
CA ASP A 106 -4.43 1.70 -3.68
C ASP A 106 -4.11 1.12 -5.06
N ALA A 107 -2.84 0.81 -5.32
CA ALA A 107 -2.36 0.25 -6.57
C ALA A 107 -1.42 -0.94 -6.34
N LEU A 108 -1.03 -1.60 -7.43
CA LEU A 108 -0.15 -2.76 -7.41
C LEU A 108 1.28 -2.39 -6.98
N VAL A 109 1.81 -3.06 -5.96
CA VAL A 109 3.25 -3.10 -5.63
C VAL A 109 3.77 -4.49 -5.94
N ARG A 110 4.78 -4.60 -6.82
CA ARG A 110 5.31 -5.91 -7.24
C ARG A 110 6.81 -5.91 -7.56
N PRO A 111 7.66 -6.52 -6.73
CA PRO A 111 8.97 -6.95 -7.17
C PRO A 111 8.85 -8.06 -8.23
N LYS A 112 9.64 -7.94 -9.31
CA LYS A 112 9.77 -8.96 -10.37
C LYS A 112 11.05 -9.78 -10.20
N SER A 113 11.58 -9.82 -8.98
CA SER A 113 12.75 -10.60 -8.54
C SER A 113 12.52 -11.05 -7.10
N ALA A 114 13.33 -11.99 -6.61
CA ALA A 114 13.24 -12.50 -5.24
C ALA A 114 13.88 -11.52 -4.23
N VAL A 115 13.23 -10.36 -4.04
CA VAL A 115 13.71 -9.28 -3.17
C VAL A 115 12.73 -8.96 -2.04
N PRO A 116 13.22 -8.34 -0.94
CA PRO A 116 12.37 -7.96 0.18
C PRO A 116 11.39 -6.83 -0.14
N VAL A 117 10.20 -6.93 0.46
CA VAL A 117 9.26 -5.82 0.64
C VAL A 117 8.92 -5.71 2.12
N THR A 118 9.11 -4.52 2.69
CA THR A 118 8.77 -4.24 4.10
C THR A 118 7.71 -3.15 4.16
N LEU A 119 6.65 -3.41 4.93
CA LEU A 119 5.54 -2.50 5.19
C LEU A 119 5.50 -2.19 6.68
N THR A 120 5.76 -0.95 7.06
CA THR A 120 5.70 -0.51 8.46
C THR A 120 4.65 0.59 8.60
N THR A 121 3.86 0.46 9.66
CA THR A 121 2.91 1.46 10.14
C THR A 121 3.23 1.78 11.58
N ASN A 122 2.81 2.96 12.06
CA ASN A 122 3.06 3.41 13.42
C ASN A 122 4.56 3.50 13.78
N ASP A 123 5.44 3.85 12.83
CA ASP A 123 6.87 4.07 13.08
C ASP A 123 7.16 5.43 13.74
N GLY A 124 6.51 5.68 14.87
CA GLY A 124 6.61 6.92 15.64
C GLY A 124 5.28 7.63 15.87
N GLY A 125 4.24 7.26 15.12
CA GLY A 125 2.84 7.62 15.37
C GLY A 125 2.06 6.48 16.04
N THR A 126 0.76 6.68 16.25
CA THR A 126 -0.16 5.67 16.80
C THR A 126 -1.52 5.69 16.10
N GLY A 127 -2.27 4.60 16.23
CA GLY A 127 -3.63 4.47 15.67
C GLY A 127 -3.69 4.38 14.15
N GLY A 128 -2.54 4.21 13.48
CA GLY A 128 -2.46 4.03 12.04
C GLY A 128 -2.82 2.63 11.59
N LEU A 129 -3.20 2.53 10.32
CA LEU A 129 -3.67 1.29 9.69
C LEU A 129 -2.82 0.97 8.45
N LEU A 130 -2.64 -0.32 8.20
CA LEU A 130 -2.29 -0.84 6.88
C LEU A 130 -3.60 -1.14 6.15
N ALA A 131 -3.87 -0.43 5.06
CA ALA A 131 -5.10 -0.57 4.28
C ALA A 131 -4.81 -0.85 2.81
N PHE A 132 -5.70 -1.62 2.17
CA PHE A 132 -5.65 -1.91 0.75
C PHE A 132 -6.94 -1.39 0.09
N GLY A 133 -6.79 -0.51 -0.90
CA GLY A 133 -7.89 -0.06 -1.74
C GLY A 133 -8.40 -1.15 -2.69
N SER A 134 -9.45 -0.86 -3.45
CA SER A 134 -10.09 -1.86 -4.33
C SER A 134 -9.17 -2.44 -5.41
N ALA A 135 -8.16 -1.69 -5.86
CA ALA A 135 -7.13 -2.15 -6.78
C ALA A 135 -5.77 -2.41 -6.08
N GLY A 136 -5.72 -2.15 -4.78
CA GLY A 136 -4.55 -2.20 -3.93
C GLY A 136 -4.11 -3.61 -3.62
N ARG A 137 -2.83 -3.91 -3.86
CA ARG A 137 -2.24 -5.19 -3.48
C ARG A 137 -0.72 -5.17 -3.55
N VAL A 138 -0.10 -6.03 -2.75
CA VAL A 138 1.32 -6.40 -2.87
C VAL A 138 1.36 -7.82 -3.44
N SER A 139 2.08 -8.01 -4.54
CA SER A 139 2.25 -9.33 -5.16
C SER A 139 3.71 -9.60 -5.45
N PHE A 140 4.06 -10.87 -5.63
CA PHE A 140 5.43 -11.33 -5.75
C PHE A 140 5.56 -12.27 -6.94
N LEU A 141 6.62 -12.09 -7.72
CA LEU A 141 6.98 -13.08 -8.73
C LEU A 141 7.50 -14.40 -8.12
N SER A 142 8.09 -14.33 -6.93
CA SER A 142 8.70 -15.47 -6.25
C SER A 142 8.20 -15.60 -4.81
N THR A 143 7.86 -16.81 -4.37
CA THR A 143 7.57 -17.11 -2.96
C THR A 143 8.81 -17.07 -2.06
N LEU A 144 9.99 -16.93 -2.65
CA LEU A 144 11.24 -16.73 -1.91
C LEU A 144 11.45 -15.27 -1.50
N SER A 145 10.64 -14.33 -2.00
CA SER A 145 10.70 -12.93 -1.58
C SER A 145 10.35 -12.79 -0.10
N PRO A 146 11.18 -12.14 0.71
CA PRO A 146 10.80 -11.79 2.07
C PRO A 146 9.70 -10.72 2.07
N LEU A 147 8.61 -10.97 2.80
CA LEU A 147 7.60 -9.98 3.14
C LEU A 147 7.64 -9.76 4.64
N THR A 148 7.85 -8.52 5.06
CA THR A 148 7.75 -8.12 6.47
C THR A 148 6.65 -7.08 6.63
N ILE A 149 5.73 -7.29 7.56
CA ILE A 149 4.68 -6.34 7.91
C ILE A 149 4.76 -6.06 9.40
N ASN A 150 5.00 -4.80 9.79
CA ASN A 150 5.13 -4.38 11.19
C ASN A 150 6.08 -5.28 12.01
N GLY A 151 7.22 -5.63 11.42
CA GLY A 151 8.24 -6.50 12.04
C GLY A 151 7.96 -8.01 11.97
N ALA A 152 6.73 -8.43 11.66
CA ALA A 152 6.39 -9.84 11.47
C ALA A 152 6.79 -10.31 10.06
N SER A 153 7.51 -11.44 9.97
CA SER A 153 7.89 -12.07 8.70
C SER A 153 6.80 -13.00 8.18
N TYR A 154 6.39 -12.84 6.92
CA TYR A 154 5.35 -13.62 6.26
C TYR A 154 5.96 -14.62 5.28
N LYS A 155 5.57 -15.89 5.39
CA LYS A 155 5.87 -16.90 4.37
C LYS A 155 4.90 -16.73 3.20
N LEU A 156 5.44 -16.56 2.01
CA LEU A 156 4.66 -16.50 0.79
C LEU A 156 4.33 -17.91 0.27
N VAL A 157 3.08 -18.10 -0.14
CA VAL A 157 2.58 -19.34 -0.78
C VAL A 157 1.82 -18.99 -2.06
N ASN A 158 1.74 -19.92 -3.02
CA ASN A 158 1.12 -19.68 -4.32
C ASN A 158 -0.37 -20.03 -4.36
N THR A 159 -0.83 -20.94 -3.50
CA THR A 159 -2.19 -21.47 -3.57
C THR A 159 -2.83 -21.57 -2.19
N ILE A 160 -4.17 -21.66 -2.19
CA ILE A 160 -4.94 -21.92 -0.97
C ILE A 160 -4.63 -23.31 -0.39
N GLY A 161 -4.35 -24.30 -1.26
CA GLY A 161 -3.92 -25.63 -0.82
C GLY A 161 -2.60 -25.58 -0.07
N GLU A 162 -1.59 -24.93 -0.65
CA GLU A 162 -0.30 -24.71 0.02
C GLU A 162 -0.47 -23.94 1.33
N LEU A 163 -1.36 -22.94 1.37
CA LEU A 163 -1.67 -22.19 2.59
C LEU A 163 -2.24 -23.11 3.69
N ALA A 164 -3.19 -23.98 3.35
CA ALA A 164 -3.77 -24.92 4.29
C ALA A 164 -2.72 -25.92 4.82
N ASP A 165 -1.85 -26.42 3.93
CA ASP A 165 -0.80 -27.35 4.29
C ASP A 165 0.21 -26.72 5.26
N VAL A 166 0.66 -25.48 5.00
CA VAL A 166 1.65 -24.82 5.88
C VAL A 166 1.08 -24.45 7.24
N ILE A 167 -0.19 -24.04 7.30
CA ILE A 167 -0.92 -23.77 8.56
C ILE A 167 -1.11 -25.08 9.35
N GLY A 168 -1.40 -26.18 8.67
CA GLY A 168 -1.51 -27.50 9.31
C GLY A 168 -0.18 -27.97 9.90
N ALA A 169 0.92 -27.74 9.16
CA ALA A 169 2.25 -28.20 9.54
C ALA A 169 2.86 -27.44 10.73
N ASP A 170 2.56 -26.15 10.90
CA ASP A 170 3.14 -25.32 11.96
C ASP A 170 2.20 -25.08 13.17
N GLY A 171 1.02 -25.69 13.16
CA GLY A 171 0.00 -25.49 14.18
C GLY A 171 -0.67 -24.11 14.13
N GLY A 172 -0.60 -23.39 13.00
CA GLY A 172 -1.26 -22.11 12.76
C GLY A 172 -0.63 -20.92 13.48
N THR A 173 0.66 -21.00 13.81
CA THR A 173 1.36 -19.96 14.60
C THR A 173 2.15 -18.97 13.74
N GLY A 174 2.45 -19.32 12.49
CA GLY A 174 3.18 -18.49 11.54
C GLY A 174 2.32 -17.42 10.86
N HIS A 175 3.00 -16.50 10.18
CA HIS A 175 2.36 -15.52 9.31
C HIS A 175 2.48 -15.96 7.85
N TYR A 176 1.37 -15.89 7.12
CA TYR A 176 1.27 -16.39 5.76
C TYR A 176 0.59 -15.37 4.87
N ALA A 177 1.01 -15.30 3.61
CA ALA A 177 0.37 -14.50 2.59
C ALA A 177 0.41 -15.22 1.24
N LEU A 178 -0.64 -15.01 0.44
CA LEU A 178 -0.61 -15.42 -0.96
C LEU A 178 0.32 -14.50 -1.73
N ALA A 179 1.20 -15.09 -2.55
CA ALA A 179 2.13 -14.34 -3.40
C ALA A 179 1.41 -13.57 -4.52
N ASN A 180 0.24 -14.02 -4.94
CA ASN A 180 -0.54 -13.45 -6.04
C ASN A 180 -2.03 -13.44 -5.71
N ASP A 181 -2.81 -12.71 -6.51
CA ASP A 181 -4.26 -12.68 -6.40
C ASP A 181 -4.86 -14.08 -6.54
N TYR A 182 -5.86 -14.36 -5.73
CA TYR A 182 -6.68 -15.56 -5.84
C TYR A 182 -8.06 -15.18 -6.38
N SER A 183 -8.43 -15.74 -7.52
CA SER A 183 -9.80 -15.66 -8.02
C SER A 183 -10.62 -16.78 -7.38
N ALA A 184 -11.52 -16.41 -6.46
CA ALA A 184 -12.44 -17.34 -5.82
C ALA A 184 -13.69 -17.65 -6.67
N ALA A 185 -13.63 -17.42 -7.98
CA ALA A 185 -14.77 -17.68 -8.86
C ALA A 185 -15.07 -19.18 -8.87
N ALA A 186 -16.25 -19.54 -8.35
CA ALA A 186 -16.83 -20.88 -8.40
C ALA A 186 -17.54 -21.14 -9.73
#